data_AF-A0A7C5Q1U1-F1
#
_entry.id   AF-A0A7C5Q1U1-F1
#
_cell.length_a   1.000
_cell.length_b   1.000
_cell.length_c   1.000
_cell.angle_alpha   90.00
_cell.angle_beta   90.00
_cell.angle_gamma   90.00
#
_symmetry.space_group_name_H-M   'P 1'
#
loop_
_entity.id
_entity.type
_entity.pdbx_description
1 polymer ?
#
loop_
_entity_poly.entity_id
_entity_poly.type
_entity_poly.pdbx_seq_one_letter_code
_entity_poly.pdbx_strand_id
1 'polypeptide(L)'
;MIDTTDYQVRTEMLPPQPAPAGETGVRKWIWENLLASMSNFSSPAAALSSVLMIILTFSSILVIYWVVTTVFKFAIIDAIWSGTDGSYCRNANNRGKVPDGVEIGACWAFIDAKFGQLMNGFYPVAERWRVYLTYVIGAAVILPLAIPAIPHKGLNGFLLVFVFPVVAVVLLAGGWFGMPYVE
;
A
#
# COMPACT_ATOMS: atom_id res chain seq x y z
N MET A 1 -10.30 -67.07 10.00
CA MET A 1 -11.67 -66.84 9.51
C MET A 1 -12.15 -65.60 10.25
N ILE A 2 -12.06 -64.43 9.62
CA ILE A 2 -12.38 -63.13 10.25
C ILE A 2 -13.87 -62.89 10.01
N ASP A 3 -14.61 -62.66 11.09
CA ASP A 3 -16.05 -62.43 11.07
C ASP A 3 -16.35 -61.06 10.44
N THR A 4 -16.99 -61.10 9.26
CA THR A 4 -17.30 -59.91 8.45
C THR A 4 -18.66 -59.30 8.79
N THR A 5 -19.29 -59.69 9.90
CA THR A 5 -20.69 -59.31 10.19
C THR A 5 -20.88 -57.96 10.90
N ASP A 6 -19.81 -57.26 11.30
CA ASP A 6 -19.92 -56.03 12.12
C ASP A 6 -19.50 -54.72 11.43
N TYR A 7 -19.29 -54.73 10.11
CA TYR A 7 -19.05 -53.49 9.36
C TYR A 7 -20.31 -53.06 8.59
N GLN A 8 -21.01 -52.02 9.07
CA GLN A 8 -22.09 -51.41 8.30
C GLN A 8 -21.54 -50.42 7.28
N VAL A 9 -21.48 -50.83 6.01
CA VAL A 9 -21.18 -49.93 4.88
C VAL A 9 -22.48 -49.29 4.40
N ARG A 10 -22.52 -47.96 4.38
CA ARG A 10 -23.65 -47.22 3.79
C ARG A 10 -23.71 -47.45 2.28
N THR A 11 -24.90 -47.80 1.77
CA THR A 11 -25.18 -48.00 0.33
C THR A 11 -25.65 -46.74 -0.39
N GLU A 12 -25.97 -45.67 0.36
CA GLU A 12 -26.56 -44.45 -0.17
C GLU A 12 -25.77 -43.22 0.27
N MET A 13 -25.53 -42.29 -0.67
CA MET A 13 -24.77 -41.06 -0.42
C MET A 13 -25.54 -40.13 0.51
N LEU A 14 -24.85 -39.55 1.50
CA LEU A 14 -25.45 -38.53 2.36
C LEU A 14 -25.80 -37.27 1.55
N PRO A 15 -26.92 -36.61 1.89
CA PRO A 15 -27.24 -35.32 1.31
C PRO A 15 -26.16 -34.28 1.68
N PRO A 16 -25.85 -33.33 0.79
CA PRO A 16 -24.86 -32.31 1.04
C PRO A 16 -25.29 -31.45 2.24
N GLN A 17 -24.49 -31.51 3.31
CA GLN A 17 -24.65 -30.68 4.49
C GLN A 17 -23.83 -29.39 4.31
N PRO A 18 -24.29 -28.23 4.81
CA PRO A 18 -23.45 -27.04 4.83
C PRO A 18 -22.13 -27.34 5.54
N ALA A 19 -21.05 -26.74 5.04
CA ALA A 19 -19.73 -26.89 5.64
C ALA A 19 -19.79 -26.54 7.14
N PRO A 20 -19.11 -27.32 8.01
CA PRO A 20 -19.10 -27.07 9.44
C PRO A 20 -18.76 -25.60 9.74
N ALA A 21 -19.34 -25.03 10.80
CA ALA A 21 -19.14 -23.62 11.14
C ALA A 21 -17.66 -23.25 11.39
N GLY A 22 -16.79 -24.23 11.70
CA GLY A 22 -15.34 -24.03 11.84
C GLY A 22 -14.57 -24.06 10.51
N GLU A 23 -15.18 -24.57 9.43
CA GLU A 23 -14.54 -24.78 8.13
C GLU A 23 -14.78 -23.63 7.14
N THR A 24 -15.43 -22.55 7.59
CA THR A 24 -15.78 -21.39 6.77
C THR A 24 -15.53 -20.06 7.51
N GLY A 25 -15.36 -18.98 6.75
CA GLY A 25 -15.32 -17.61 7.27
C GLY A 25 -13.96 -17.10 7.74
N VAL A 26 -13.98 -15.91 8.34
CA VAL A 26 -12.78 -15.13 8.71
C VAL A 26 -11.89 -15.87 9.71
N ARG A 27 -12.48 -16.62 10.66
CA ARG A 27 -11.71 -17.38 11.65
C ARG A 27 -10.82 -18.43 11.01
N LYS A 28 -11.35 -19.23 10.08
CA LYS A 28 -10.56 -20.22 9.34
C LYS A 28 -9.48 -19.52 8.52
N TRP A 29 -9.83 -18.44 7.83
CA TRP A 29 -8.88 -17.66 7.05
C TRP A 29 -7.70 -17.17 7.92
N ILE A 30 -7.97 -16.60 9.11
CA ILE A 30 -6.92 -16.18 10.06
C ILE A 30 -6.07 -17.39 10.49
N TRP A 31 -6.71 -18.52 10.80
CA TRP A 31 -6.00 -19.73 11.17
C TRP A 31 -5.08 -20.23 10.07
N GLU A 32 -5.57 -20.37 8.85
CA GLU A 32 -4.78 -20.91 7.73
C GLU A 32 -3.66 -19.96 7.27
N ASN A 33 -3.90 -18.65 7.27
CA ASN A 33 -2.97 -17.67 6.68
C ASN A 33 -1.99 -17.06 7.70
N LEU A 34 -2.37 -16.98 8.98
CA LEU A 34 -1.54 -16.33 10.00
C LEU A 34 -1.08 -17.34 11.06
N LEU A 35 -2.01 -18.04 11.71
CA LEU A 35 -1.70 -18.83 12.91
C LEU A 35 -1.14 -20.23 12.62
N ALA A 36 -1.47 -20.85 11.49
CA ALA A 36 -1.00 -22.19 11.13
C ALA A 36 0.52 -22.24 10.96
N SER A 37 1.11 -21.17 10.40
CA SER A 37 2.56 -21.01 10.26
C SER A 37 3.29 -20.87 11.62
N MET A 38 2.56 -20.58 12.70
CA MET A 38 3.09 -20.41 14.06
C MET A 38 2.89 -21.65 14.95
N SER A 39 2.10 -22.64 14.52
CA SER A 39 1.74 -23.81 15.34
C SER A 39 2.39 -25.13 14.92
N ASN A 40 3.43 -25.10 14.07
CA ASN A 40 4.06 -26.33 13.57
C ASN A 40 5.26 -26.76 14.43
N PHE A 41 5.00 -27.69 15.35
CA PHE A 41 6.02 -28.28 16.24
C PHE A 41 6.30 -29.76 15.95
N SER A 42 5.97 -30.22 14.74
CA SER A 42 6.10 -31.64 14.34
C SER A 42 7.53 -32.16 14.28
N SER A 43 8.53 -31.29 14.11
CA SER A 43 9.94 -31.63 14.10
C SER A 43 10.78 -30.51 14.73
N PRO A 44 12.02 -30.79 15.18
CA PRO A 44 12.89 -29.76 15.78
C PRO A 44 13.19 -28.59 14.83
N ALA A 45 13.34 -28.87 13.53
CA ALA A 45 13.54 -27.84 12.51
C ALA A 45 12.27 -26.99 12.29
N ALA A 46 11.10 -27.63 12.27
CA ALA A 46 9.82 -26.91 12.18
C ALA A 46 9.59 -26.04 13.42
N ALA A 47 9.91 -26.53 14.62
CA ALA A 47 9.78 -25.77 15.86
C ALA A 47 10.60 -24.47 15.85
N LEU A 48 11.84 -24.50 15.34
CA LEU A 48 12.68 -23.30 15.20
C LEU A 48 12.03 -22.27 14.27
N SER A 49 11.51 -22.71 13.11
CA SER A 49 10.81 -21.83 12.17
C SER A 49 9.53 -21.25 12.76
N SER A 50 8.80 -22.04 13.54
CA SER A 50 7.57 -21.63 14.21
C SER A 50 7.84 -20.52 15.23
N VAL A 51 8.89 -20.67 16.05
CA VAL A 51 9.31 -19.65 17.03
C VAL A 51 9.78 -18.37 16.35
N LEU A 52 10.53 -18.48 15.25
CA LEU A 52 10.95 -17.32 14.46
C LEU A 52 9.75 -16.54 13.90
N MET A 53 8.75 -17.26 13.36
CA MET A 53 7.52 -16.65 12.81
C MET A 53 6.70 -15.96 13.88
N ILE A 54 6.61 -16.53 15.08
CA ILE A 54 5.97 -15.89 16.24
C ILE A 54 6.68 -14.56 16.55
N ILE A 55 8.00 -14.57 16.72
CA ILE A 55 8.78 -13.37 17.04
C ILE A 55 8.61 -12.30 15.96
N LEU A 56 8.72 -12.68 14.68
CA LEU A 56 8.56 -11.75 13.56
C LEU A 56 7.16 -11.15 13.50
N THR A 57 6.13 -11.95 13.77
CA THR A 57 4.74 -11.47 13.75
C THR A 57 4.50 -10.47 14.87
N PHE A 58 4.91 -10.78 16.10
CA PHE A 58 4.76 -9.88 17.23
C PHE A 58 5.60 -8.61 17.08
N SER A 59 6.84 -8.72 16.62
CA SER A 59 7.69 -7.54 16.37
C SER A 59 7.12 -6.66 15.28
N SER A 60 6.58 -7.24 14.20
CA SER A 60 5.90 -6.51 13.14
C SER A 60 4.69 -5.75 13.67
N ILE A 61 3.86 -6.38 14.50
CA ILE A 61 2.69 -5.72 15.11
C ILE A 61 3.14 -4.55 16.00
N LEU A 62 4.18 -4.73 16.81
CA LEU A 62 4.72 -3.66 17.67
C LEU A 62 5.27 -2.49 16.86
N VAL A 63 6.04 -2.77 15.81
CA VAL A 63 6.57 -1.73 14.90
C VAL A 63 5.43 -1.02 14.20
N ILE A 64 4.44 -1.74 13.67
CA ILE A 64 3.26 -1.13 13.04
C ILE A 64 2.52 -0.25 14.04
N TYR A 65 2.28 -0.73 15.25
CA TYR A 65 1.63 0.07 16.30
C TYR A 65 2.42 1.34 16.63
N TRP A 66 3.74 1.23 16.79
CA TRP A 66 4.59 2.37 17.08
C TRP A 66 4.63 3.39 15.93
N VAL A 67 4.78 2.92 14.68
CA VAL A 67 4.78 3.78 13.49
C VAL A 67 3.42 4.45 13.31
N VAL A 68 2.32 3.69 13.39
CA VAL A 68 0.97 4.22 13.20
C VAL A 68 0.65 5.26 14.26
N THR A 69 0.91 4.98 15.53
CA THR A 69 0.63 5.96 16.60
C THR A 69 1.50 7.20 16.49
N THR A 70 2.79 7.07 16.18
CA THR A 70 3.71 8.20 15.99
C THR A 70 3.31 9.05 14.78
N VAL A 71 3.09 8.42 13.62
CA VAL A 71 2.70 9.12 12.38
C VAL A 71 1.32 9.76 12.53
N PHE A 72 0.37 9.08 13.16
CA PHE A 72 -0.97 9.63 13.37
C PHE A 72 -0.95 10.84 14.31
N LYS A 73 -0.20 10.78 15.42
CA LYS A 73 -0.01 11.93 16.30
C LYS A 73 0.62 13.09 15.55
N PHE A 74 1.71 12.85 14.84
CA PHE A 74 2.40 13.86 14.04
C PHE A 74 1.53 14.47 12.92
N ALA A 75 0.88 13.64 12.11
CA ALA A 75 0.20 14.07 10.88
C ALA A 75 -1.20 14.64 11.12
N ILE A 76 -1.86 14.26 12.21
CA ILE A 76 -3.27 14.60 12.46
C ILE A 76 -3.46 15.37 13.76
N ILE A 77 -2.95 14.83 14.88
CA ILE A 77 -3.23 15.38 16.22
C ILE A 77 -2.45 16.68 16.46
N ASP A 78 -1.14 16.64 16.23
CA ASP A 78 -0.22 17.75 16.50
C ASP A 78 0.02 18.61 15.24
N ALA A 79 -0.82 18.44 14.21
CA ALA A 79 -0.63 19.06 12.91
C ALA A 79 -1.24 20.47 12.79
N ILE A 80 -0.61 21.31 11.97
CA ILE A 80 -1.08 22.64 11.61
C ILE A 80 -1.86 22.54 10.30
N TRP A 81 -3.19 22.65 10.41
CA TRP A 81 -4.12 22.47 9.29
C TRP A 81 -4.29 23.69 8.39
N SER A 82 -4.14 24.90 8.93
CA SER A 82 -4.36 26.15 8.18
C SER A 82 -3.29 27.20 8.50
N GLY A 83 -2.96 28.02 7.50
CA GLY A 83 -1.95 29.06 7.57
C GLY A 83 -1.88 29.81 6.24
N THR A 84 -1.41 31.04 6.26
CA THR A 84 -1.33 31.89 5.05
C THR A 84 -0.28 31.41 4.06
N ASP A 85 0.81 30.82 4.55
CA ASP A 85 1.96 30.41 3.76
C ASP A 85 2.88 29.46 4.56
N GLY A 86 3.86 28.87 3.87
CA GLY A 86 4.82 27.94 4.47
C GLY A 86 5.69 28.49 5.59
N SER A 87 5.82 29.82 5.73
CA SER A 87 6.53 30.43 6.87
C SER A 87 5.72 30.38 8.17
N TYR A 88 4.40 30.17 8.09
CA TYR A 88 3.50 30.06 9.23
C TYR A 88 3.95 28.94 10.19
N CYS A 89 4.43 27.81 9.66
CA CYS A 89 4.90 26.70 10.47
C CYS A 89 6.33 26.87 11.02
N ARG A 90 7.05 27.92 10.61
CA ARG A 90 8.39 28.25 11.11
C ARG A 90 8.39 29.41 12.11
N ASN A 91 7.37 30.26 12.09
CA ASN A 91 7.31 31.46 12.92
C ASN A 91 7.10 31.12 14.40
N ALA A 92 7.97 31.68 15.26
CA ALA A 92 7.84 31.60 16.72
C ALA A 92 6.48 32.14 17.22
N ASN A 93 5.85 33.05 16.49
CA ASN A 93 4.53 33.61 16.81
C ASN A 93 3.38 32.58 16.72
N ASN A 94 3.56 31.46 16.01
CA ASN A 94 2.62 30.35 16.00
C ASN A 94 2.91 29.29 17.08
N ARG A 95 4.04 29.39 17.79
CA ARG A 95 4.18 28.77 19.12
C ARG A 95 3.17 29.37 20.10
N GLY A 96 2.56 30.53 19.81
CA GLY A 96 1.45 31.06 20.62
C GLY A 96 0.18 30.17 20.65
N LYS A 97 0.01 29.22 19.72
CA LYS A 97 -1.08 28.23 19.75
C LYS A 97 -0.65 26.85 20.30
N VAL A 98 0.65 26.65 20.54
CA VAL A 98 1.25 25.37 20.92
C VAL A 98 2.17 25.66 22.12
N PRO A 99 1.81 25.27 23.35
CA PRO A 99 2.55 25.65 24.56
C PRO A 99 4.06 25.44 24.42
N ASP A 100 4.86 26.35 24.98
CA ASP A 100 6.32 26.25 24.95
C ASP A 100 6.78 24.87 25.47
N GLY A 101 7.48 24.12 24.61
CA GLY A 101 7.94 22.75 24.90
C GLY A 101 7.17 21.62 24.19
N VAL A 102 6.13 21.93 23.41
CA VAL A 102 5.41 20.94 22.58
C VAL A 102 6.01 20.89 21.17
N GLU A 103 6.30 19.68 20.70
CA GLU A 103 6.82 19.44 19.35
C GLU A 103 5.75 19.77 18.29
N ILE A 104 6.15 20.46 17.23
CA ILE A 104 5.25 20.80 16.12
C ILE A 104 5.15 19.58 15.18
N GLY A 105 3.92 19.13 14.91
CA GLY A 105 3.65 18.04 13.97
C GLY A 105 3.73 18.47 12.49
N ALA A 106 2.97 17.79 11.64
CA ALA A 106 2.94 18.07 10.21
C ALA A 106 2.34 19.46 9.90
N CYS A 107 2.89 20.14 8.90
CA CYS A 107 2.39 21.42 8.42
C CYS A 107 1.64 21.26 7.10
N TRP A 108 0.31 21.11 7.16
CA TRP A 108 -0.53 20.99 5.97
C TRP A 108 -0.63 22.29 5.18
N ALA A 109 -0.56 23.44 5.85
CA ALA A 109 -0.51 24.75 5.19
C ALA A 109 0.70 24.90 4.26
N PHE A 110 1.85 24.33 4.62
CA PHE A 110 3.03 24.31 3.75
C PHE A 110 2.82 23.38 2.56
N ILE A 111 2.25 22.20 2.80
CA ILE A 111 1.97 21.22 1.75
C ILE A 111 1.02 21.83 0.72
N ASP A 112 -0.05 22.51 1.16
CA ASP A 112 -1.00 23.20 0.27
C ASP A 112 -0.32 24.33 -0.54
N ALA A 113 0.38 25.24 0.16
CA ALA A 113 1.08 26.36 -0.49
C ALA A 113 2.18 25.93 -1.48
N LYS A 114 2.73 24.72 -1.34
CA LYS A 114 3.80 24.17 -2.18
C LYS A 114 3.40 22.90 -2.93
N PHE A 115 2.12 22.55 -2.98
CA PHE A 115 1.66 21.30 -3.57
C PHE A 115 2.11 21.15 -5.04
N GLY A 116 1.98 22.24 -5.81
CA GLY A 116 2.42 22.26 -7.21
C GLY A 116 3.92 22.02 -7.40
N GLN A 117 4.77 22.38 -6.45
CA GLN A 117 6.21 22.10 -6.48
C GLN A 117 6.53 20.70 -5.91
N LEU A 118 5.77 20.22 -4.93
CA LEU A 118 5.93 18.86 -4.42
C LEU A 118 5.58 17.80 -5.47
N MET A 119 4.50 18.03 -6.23
CA MET A 119 4.08 17.12 -7.29
C MET A 119 4.96 17.19 -8.54
N ASN A 120 5.30 18.42 -8.99
CA ASN A 120 5.99 18.61 -10.27
C ASN A 120 7.49 18.93 -10.11
N GLY A 121 8.04 18.91 -8.90
CA GLY A 121 9.42 19.34 -8.66
C GLY A 121 9.67 20.80 -9.06
N PHE A 122 10.87 21.07 -9.59
CA PHE A 122 11.28 22.39 -10.10
C PHE A 122 10.82 22.64 -11.55
N TYR A 123 9.90 21.82 -12.08
CA TYR A 123 9.45 21.97 -13.46
C TYR A 123 8.76 23.33 -13.67
N PRO A 124 9.18 24.11 -14.70
CA PRO A 124 8.64 25.44 -14.97
C PRO A 124 7.12 25.41 -15.12
N VAL A 125 6.42 26.39 -14.53
CA VAL A 125 4.95 26.42 -14.49
C VAL A 125 4.35 26.34 -15.89
N ALA A 126 4.93 27.05 -16.86
CA ALA A 126 4.47 27.07 -18.24
C ALA A 126 4.53 25.70 -18.92
N GLU A 127 5.46 24.82 -18.50
CA GLU A 127 5.69 23.52 -19.12
C GLU A 127 5.02 22.36 -18.36
N ARG A 128 4.41 22.61 -17.19
CA ARG A 128 3.78 21.56 -16.36
C ARG A 128 2.70 20.74 -17.07
N TRP A 129 2.12 21.26 -18.15
CA TRP A 129 1.21 20.48 -19.00
C TRP A 129 1.83 19.16 -19.48
N ARG A 130 3.16 19.13 -19.69
CA ARG A 130 3.94 17.94 -20.07
C ARG A 130 3.94 16.89 -18.97
N VAL A 131 4.07 17.33 -17.72
CA VAL A 131 3.98 16.49 -16.53
C VAL A 131 2.58 15.90 -16.37
N TYR A 132 1.54 16.74 -16.48
CA TYR A 132 0.16 16.29 -16.36
C TYR A 132 -0.23 15.31 -17.47
N LEU A 133 0.20 15.55 -18.70
CA LEU A 133 -0.03 14.64 -19.82
C LEU A 133 0.69 13.31 -19.60
N THR A 134 1.91 13.31 -19.07
CA THR A 134 2.61 12.08 -18.65
C THR A 134 1.81 11.30 -17.61
N TYR A 135 1.25 11.97 -16.61
CA TYR A 135 0.40 11.31 -15.60
C TYR A 135 -0.86 10.70 -16.22
N VAL A 136 -1.52 11.41 -17.13
CA VAL A 136 -2.73 10.92 -17.82
C VAL A 136 -2.41 9.69 -18.67
N ILE A 137 -1.33 9.73 -19.47
CA ILE A 137 -0.90 8.56 -20.26
C ILE A 137 -0.54 7.40 -19.33
N GLY A 138 0.24 7.65 -18.28
CA GLY A 138 0.64 6.62 -17.32
C GLY A 138 -0.58 5.94 -16.67
N ALA A 139 -1.55 6.74 -16.21
CA ALA A 139 -2.80 6.22 -15.67
C ALA A 139 -3.60 5.42 -16.72
N ALA A 140 -3.66 5.92 -17.96
CA ALA A 140 -4.36 5.24 -19.06
C ALA A 140 -3.75 3.88 -19.43
N VAL A 141 -2.45 3.67 -19.21
CA VAL A 141 -1.79 2.37 -19.43
C VAL A 141 -1.84 1.48 -18.18
N ILE A 142 -1.73 2.05 -16.98
CA ILE A 142 -1.76 1.29 -15.72
C ILE A 142 -3.18 0.77 -15.41
N LEU A 143 -4.21 1.61 -15.56
CA LEU A 143 -5.58 1.26 -15.19
C LEU A 143 -6.08 -0.02 -15.92
N PRO A 144 -5.89 -0.17 -17.24
CA PRO A 144 -6.28 -1.39 -17.93
C PRO A 144 -5.53 -2.65 -17.47
N LEU A 145 -4.32 -2.50 -16.92
CA LEU A 145 -3.57 -3.61 -16.35
C LEU A 145 -4.10 -4.02 -14.97
N ALA A 146 -4.49 -3.03 -14.16
CA ALA A 146 -5.03 -3.21 -12.83
C ALA A 146 -6.46 -3.81 -12.84
N ILE A 147 -7.26 -3.50 -13.87
CA ILE A 147 -8.64 -3.98 -14.00
C ILE A 147 -8.64 -5.41 -14.56
N PRO A 148 -9.13 -6.41 -13.79
CA PRO A 148 -9.06 -7.81 -14.22
C PRO A 148 -9.81 -8.12 -15.52
N ALA A 149 -10.88 -7.37 -15.80
CA ALA A 149 -11.82 -7.59 -16.89
C ALA A 149 -11.32 -7.14 -18.27
N ILE A 150 -10.22 -6.38 -18.37
CA ILE A 150 -9.75 -5.86 -19.65
C ILE A 150 -8.88 -6.91 -20.38
N PRO A 151 -9.20 -7.24 -21.64
CA PRO A 151 -8.40 -8.18 -22.44
C PRO A 151 -7.06 -7.56 -22.90
N HIS A 152 -6.16 -8.39 -23.46
CA HIS A 152 -4.86 -7.98 -24.02
C HIS A 152 -3.81 -7.45 -23.01
N LYS A 153 -3.77 -8.01 -21.80
CA LYS A 153 -2.79 -7.62 -20.75
C LYS A 153 -1.33 -7.70 -21.18
N GLY A 154 -0.99 -8.63 -22.09
CA GLY A 154 0.37 -8.74 -22.63
C GLY A 154 0.79 -7.51 -23.45
N LEU A 155 -0.08 -7.04 -24.35
CA LEU A 155 0.17 -5.81 -25.12
C LEU A 155 0.21 -4.59 -24.19
N ASN A 156 -0.72 -4.49 -23.25
CA ASN A 156 -0.75 -3.37 -22.32
C ASN A 156 0.49 -3.33 -21.40
N GLY A 157 0.97 -4.49 -20.94
CA GLY A 157 2.23 -4.61 -20.21
C GLY A 157 3.44 -4.19 -21.06
N PHE A 158 3.47 -4.55 -22.35
CA PHE A 158 4.50 -4.08 -23.27
C PHE A 158 4.48 -2.55 -23.45
N LEU A 159 3.29 -1.97 -23.64
CA LEU A 159 3.13 -0.51 -23.72
C LEU A 159 3.63 0.18 -22.44
N LEU A 160 3.34 -0.39 -21.27
CA LEU A 160 3.76 0.15 -19.98
C LEU A 160 5.28 0.10 -19.78
N VAL A 161 5.92 -1.01 -20.11
CA VAL A 161 7.33 -1.24 -19.80
C VAL A 161 8.26 -0.64 -20.84
N PHE A 162 7.87 -0.64 -22.11
CA PHE A 162 8.77 -0.23 -23.20
C PHE A 162 8.36 1.09 -23.85
N VAL A 163 7.08 1.28 -24.15
CA VAL A 163 6.62 2.48 -24.89
C VAL A 163 6.48 3.68 -23.97
N PHE A 164 5.85 3.50 -22.82
CA PHE A 164 5.59 4.59 -21.88
C PHE A 164 6.86 5.29 -21.38
N PRO A 165 7.96 4.59 -21.00
CA PRO A 165 9.18 5.28 -20.57
C PRO A 165 9.80 6.13 -21.68
N VAL A 166 9.78 5.65 -22.93
CA VAL A 166 10.27 6.42 -24.08
C VAL A 166 9.42 7.67 -24.29
N VAL A 167 8.09 7.53 -24.26
CA VAL A 167 7.17 8.67 -24.36
C VAL A 167 7.38 9.65 -23.21
N ALA A 168 7.54 9.16 -21.98
CA ALA A 168 7.75 9.99 -20.80
C ALA A 168 9.07 10.78 -20.87
N VAL A 169 10.16 10.15 -21.33
CA VAL A 169 11.45 10.85 -21.53
C VAL A 169 11.32 11.93 -22.61
N VAL A 170 10.69 11.61 -23.74
CA VAL A 170 10.45 12.58 -24.82
C VAL A 170 9.62 13.75 -24.32
N LEU A 171 8.57 13.46 -23.56
CA LEU A 171 7.64 14.46 -23.08
C LEU A 171 8.18 15.26 -21.91
N LEU A 172 9.02 14.73 -21.03
CA LEU A 172 9.52 15.45 -19.84
C LEU A 172 10.85 16.18 -20.10
N ALA A 173 11.83 15.52 -20.73
CA ALA A 173 13.13 16.14 -21.01
C ALA A 173 13.03 17.18 -22.14
N GLY A 174 12.27 16.87 -23.19
CA GLY A 174 12.13 17.76 -24.35
C GLY A 174 13.38 17.79 -25.22
N GLY A 175 13.53 18.85 -26.02
CA GLY A 175 14.58 18.93 -27.04
C GLY A 175 14.22 18.22 -28.36
N TRP A 176 13.01 17.65 -28.45
CA TRP A 176 12.47 17.04 -29.67
C TRP A 176 11.19 17.76 -30.11
N PHE A 177 10.91 17.73 -31.42
CA PHE A 177 9.71 18.34 -32.03
C PHE A 177 9.53 19.85 -31.75
N GLY A 178 10.62 20.58 -31.54
CA GLY A 178 10.59 22.02 -31.25
C GLY A 178 10.23 22.37 -29.80
N MET A 179 10.12 21.39 -28.91
CA MET A 179 9.88 21.63 -27.48
C MET A 179 11.17 22.11 -26.78
N PRO A 180 11.07 23.08 -25.85
CA PRO A 180 12.22 23.48 -25.06
C PRO A 180 12.71 22.31 -24.21
N TYR A 181 14.03 22.20 -24.12
CA TYR A 181 14.69 21.26 -23.23
C TYR A 181 14.56 21.76 -21.78
N VAL A 182 14.16 20.87 -20.88
CA VAL A 182 14.04 21.13 -19.44
C VAL A 182 14.95 20.14 -18.73
N GLU A 183 15.92 20.66 -17.98
CA GLU A 183 16.90 19.90 -17.19
C GLU A 183 16.34 19.41 -15.84
#